data_AF-A0A832CRT7-F1
#
_entry.id   AF-A0A832CRT7-F1
#
_cell.length_a   1.000
_cell.length_b   1.000
_cell.length_c   1.000
_cell.angle_alpha   90.00
_cell.angle_beta   90.00
_cell.angle_gamma   90.00
#
_symmetry.space_group_name_H-M   'P 1'
#
loop_
_entity.id
_entity.type
_entity.pdbx_description
1 polymer ?
#
loop_
_entity_poly.entity_id
_entity_poly.type
_entity_poly.pdbx_seq_one_letter_code
_entity_poly.pdbx_strand_id
1 'polypeptide(L)'
;EVRPGDIIVAGKNFGCGSSREYAPKALKVVNIGAIIAPSFARIFFRNALNLGIPLFEADWTDEIADGETVTLDLERGQLLTAHGAYALKPPPDFVRQIWREGTIVAYYRKYGSFPGEA
;
A
#
# COMPACT_ATOMS: atom_id res chain seq x y z
N GLU A 1 -9.51 2.05 17.09
CA GLU A 1 -10.51 2.12 15.98
C GLU A 1 -9.76 2.59 14.75
N VAL A 2 -10.06 2.06 13.56
CA VAL A 2 -9.38 2.42 12.29
C VAL A 2 -10.22 3.45 11.54
N ARG A 3 -9.56 4.46 10.97
CA ARG A 3 -10.17 5.51 10.16
C ARG A 3 -9.67 5.45 8.71
N PRO A 4 -10.48 5.92 7.74
CA PRO A 4 -10.03 6.07 6.37
C PRO A 4 -8.75 6.92 6.29
N GLY A 5 -7.75 6.44 5.57
CA GLY A 5 -6.44 7.08 5.43
C GLY A 5 -5.39 6.59 6.43
N ASP A 6 -5.76 5.86 7.49
CA ASP A 6 -4.79 5.26 8.41
C ASP A 6 -3.84 4.32 7.66
N ILE A 7 -2.59 4.30 8.08
CA ILE A 7 -1.57 3.42 7.52
C ILE A 7 -1.31 2.22 8.44
N ILE A 8 -0.81 1.14 7.86
CA ILE A 8 -0.33 -0.02 8.62
C ILE A 8 1.19 -0.07 8.48
N VAL A 9 1.90 -0.06 9.61
CA VAL A 9 3.33 -0.39 9.67
C VAL A 9 3.44 -1.79 10.26
N ALA A 10 4.16 -2.68 9.58
CA ALA A 10 4.27 -4.07 9.98
C ALA A 10 5.66 -4.64 9.76
N GLY A 11 5.95 -5.76 10.42
CA GLY A 11 7.20 -6.48 10.25
C GLY A 11 7.28 -7.30 8.97
N LYS A 12 8.33 -8.12 8.89
CA LYS A 12 8.65 -8.98 7.73
C LYS A 12 7.51 -9.94 7.38
N ASN A 13 7.40 -10.23 6.09
CA ASN A 13 6.46 -11.20 5.52
C ASN A 13 4.99 -10.88 5.86
N PHE A 14 4.61 -9.62 5.75
CA PHE A 14 3.24 -9.18 6.01
C PHE A 14 2.24 -9.86 5.08
N GLY A 15 1.09 -10.26 5.64
CA GLY A 15 0.07 -11.02 4.91
C GLY A 15 0.46 -12.48 4.66
N CYS A 16 1.40 -13.03 5.43
CA CYS A 16 1.72 -14.45 5.36
C CYS A 16 0.53 -15.33 5.77
N GLY A 17 0.48 -16.52 5.17
CA GLY A 17 -0.58 -17.50 5.43
C GLY A 17 -1.39 -17.84 4.17
N SER A 18 -2.56 -18.41 4.39
CA SER A 18 -3.45 -18.88 3.32
C SER A 18 -3.89 -17.74 2.40
N SER A 19 -4.12 -18.07 1.13
CA SER A 19 -4.60 -17.18 0.05
C SER A 19 -6.06 -16.73 0.26
N ARG A 20 -6.38 -16.22 1.45
CA ARG A 20 -7.70 -15.70 1.81
C ARG A 20 -7.81 -14.26 1.34
N GLU A 21 -8.46 -14.06 0.20
CA GLU A 21 -8.70 -12.73 -0.39
C GLU A 21 -9.49 -11.78 0.53
N TYR A 22 -10.15 -12.32 1.56
CA TYR A 22 -10.86 -11.56 2.57
C TYR A 22 -9.99 -10.51 3.27
N ALA A 23 -8.71 -10.83 3.54
CA ALA A 23 -7.82 -9.94 4.28
C ALA A 23 -7.57 -8.60 3.54
N PRO A 24 -7.03 -8.59 2.31
CA PRO A 24 -6.83 -7.32 1.59
C PRO A 24 -8.15 -6.64 1.20
N LYS A 25 -9.24 -7.40 1.00
CA LYS A 25 -10.57 -6.81 0.75
C LYS A 25 -11.09 -6.05 1.97
N ALA A 26 -10.92 -6.58 3.18
CA ALA A 26 -11.30 -5.89 4.42
C ALA A 26 -10.53 -4.57 4.57
N LEU A 27 -9.22 -4.57 4.27
CA LEU A 27 -8.39 -3.37 4.27
C LEU A 27 -8.87 -2.32 3.27
N LYS A 28 -9.30 -2.75 2.08
CA LYS A 28 -9.92 -1.86 1.09
C LYS A 28 -11.24 -1.27 1.58
N VAL A 29 -12.08 -2.06 2.26
CA VAL A 29 -13.39 -1.60 2.79
C VAL A 29 -13.22 -0.50 3.83
N VAL A 30 -12.21 -0.60 4.70
CA VAL A 30 -11.91 0.45 5.70
C VAL A 30 -11.09 1.61 5.13
N ASN A 31 -10.73 1.56 3.84
CA ASN A 31 -10.00 2.59 3.10
C ASN A 31 -8.67 2.98 3.77
N ILE A 32 -7.82 1.99 4.06
CA ILE A 32 -6.45 2.26 4.53
C ILE A 32 -5.67 3.09 3.51
N GLY A 33 -4.81 3.98 4.00
CA GLY A 33 -3.98 4.85 3.15
C GLY A 33 -2.81 4.09 2.50
N ALA A 34 -2.12 3.24 3.26
CA ALA A 34 -1.03 2.40 2.77
C ALA A 34 -0.67 1.29 3.75
N ILE A 35 0.12 0.33 3.28
CA ILE A 35 0.82 -0.65 4.13
C ILE A 35 2.31 -0.53 3.88
N ILE A 36 3.07 -0.44 4.96
CA ILE A 36 4.53 -0.35 4.96
C ILE A 36 5.06 -1.56 5.72
N ALA A 37 5.90 -2.35 5.07
CA ALA A 37 6.53 -3.51 5.70
C ALA A 37 7.87 -3.83 5.01
N PRO A 38 8.84 -4.47 5.70
CA PRO A 38 10.11 -4.84 5.09
C PRO A 38 9.95 -5.82 3.93
N SER A 39 8.91 -6.66 4.00
CA SER A 39 8.56 -7.60 2.94
C SER A 39 7.10 -8.05 3.06
N PHE A 40 6.54 -8.43 1.92
CA PHE A 40 5.16 -8.91 1.82
C PHE A 40 5.13 -10.35 1.33
N ALA A 41 4.15 -11.12 1.80
CA ALA A 41 3.87 -12.41 1.21
C ALA A 41 3.40 -12.23 -0.25
N ARG A 42 3.97 -13.00 -1.18
CA ARG A 42 3.78 -12.82 -2.64
C ARG A 42 2.32 -12.75 -3.07
N ILE A 43 1.47 -13.60 -2.50
CA ILE A 43 0.03 -13.65 -2.83
C ILE A 43 -0.68 -12.42 -2.30
N PHE A 44 -0.39 -12.03 -1.05
CA PHE A 44 -0.96 -10.83 -0.44
C PHE A 44 -0.60 -9.58 -1.26
N PHE A 45 0.68 -9.42 -1.60
CA PHE A 45 1.18 -8.30 -2.39
C PHE A 45 0.40 -8.13 -3.71
N ARG A 46 0.27 -9.21 -4.49
CA ARG A 46 -0.48 -9.21 -5.75
C ARG A 46 -1.95 -8.81 -5.53
N ASN A 47 -2.61 -9.38 -4.54
CA ASN A 47 -4.03 -9.13 -4.30
C ASN A 47 -4.28 -7.68 -3.83
N ALA A 48 -3.45 -7.17 -2.92
CA ALA A 48 -3.53 -5.79 -2.46
C ALA A 48 -3.25 -4.79 -3.60
N LEU A 49 -2.24 -5.07 -4.45
CA LEU A 49 -1.98 -4.29 -5.66
C LEU A 49 -3.21 -4.26 -6.59
N ASN A 50 -3.84 -5.40 -6.87
CA ASN A 50 -5.02 -5.47 -7.74
C ASN A 50 -6.20 -4.64 -7.21
N LEU A 51 -6.31 -4.50 -5.88
CA LEU A 51 -7.29 -3.67 -5.20
C LEU A 51 -6.87 -2.19 -5.08
N GLY A 52 -5.70 -1.84 -5.62
CA GLY A 52 -5.12 -0.50 -5.59
C GLY A 52 -4.76 -0.02 -4.19
N ILE A 53 -4.40 -0.94 -3.29
CA ILE A 53 -3.85 -0.59 -1.97
C ILE A 53 -2.38 -0.21 -2.16
N PRO A 54 -1.94 0.98 -1.70
CA PRO A 54 -0.52 1.34 -1.72
C PRO A 54 0.30 0.46 -0.77
N LEU A 55 1.40 -0.08 -1.29
CA LEU A 55 2.33 -0.95 -0.56
C LEU A 55 3.75 -0.39 -0.72
N PHE A 56 4.48 -0.26 0.38
CA PHE A 56 5.86 0.21 0.38
C PHE A 56 6.76 -0.73 1.18
N GLU A 57 7.93 -1.00 0.63
CA GLU A 57 8.95 -1.81 1.29
C GLU A 57 9.85 -0.92 2.15
N ALA A 58 9.71 -1.00 3.47
CA ALA A 58 10.56 -0.36 4.46
C ALA A 58 10.38 -1.01 5.84
N ASP A 59 11.42 -0.98 6.67
CA ASP A 59 11.37 -1.42 8.06
C ASP A 59 11.34 -0.20 8.97
N TRP A 60 10.15 0.17 9.44
CA TRP A 60 9.92 1.34 10.30
C TRP A 60 9.21 0.99 11.61
N THR A 61 9.27 -0.30 12.02
CA THR A 61 8.56 -0.76 13.23
C THR A 61 9.17 -0.25 14.52
N ASP A 62 10.44 0.16 14.51
CA ASP A 62 11.11 0.74 15.67
C ASP A 62 11.02 2.28 15.67
N GLU A 63 10.72 2.87 14.51
CA GLU A 63 10.70 4.31 14.26
C GLU A 63 9.31 4.94 14.34
N ILE A 64 8.26 4.14 14.13
CA ILE A 64 6.86 4.60 14.13
C ILE A 64 6.08 3.83 15.18
N ALA A 65 5.56 4.55 16.17
CA ALA A 65 4.77 3.95 17.23
C ALA A 65 3.30 3.73 16.82
N ASP A 66 2.66 2.71 17.39
CA ASP A 66 1.21 2.53 17.22
C ASP A 66 0.45 3.75 17.76
N GLY A 67 -0.54 4.23 17.00
CA GLY A 67 -1.29 5.44 17.31
C GLY A 67 -0.57 6.76 17.00
N GLU A 68 0.66 6.72 16.46
CA GLU A 68 1.36 7.92 16.01
C GLU A 68 0.65 8.56 14.80
N THR A 69 0.53 9.89 14.81
CA THR A 69 -0.03 10.63 13.68
C THR A 69 1.07 10.89 12.65
N VAL A 70 0.83 10.42 11.43
CA VAL A 70 1.75 10.57 10.31
C VAL A 70 1.04 11.14 9.08
N THR A 71 1.80 11.71 8.15
CA THR A 71 1.28 12.18 6.86
C THR A 71 1.98 11.46 5.72
N LEU A 72 1.22 10.73 4.91
CA LEU A 72 1.71 10.08 3.71
C LEU A 72 1.64 11.05 2.52
N ASP A 73 2.80 11.54 2.06
CA ASP A 73 2.94 12.41 0.90
C ASP A 73 3.43 11.58 -0.29
N LEU A 74 2.48 11.07 -1.08
CA LEU A 74 2.77 10.25 -2.26
C LEU A 74 3.38 11.06 -3.42
N GLU A 75 3.16 12.37 -3.46
CA GLU A 75 3.72 13.23 -4.51
C GLU A 75 5.21 13.43 -4.31
N ARG A 76 5.62 13.68 -3.06
CA ARG A 76 7.04 13.79 -2.68
C ARG A 76 7.68 12.44 -2.35
N GLY A 77 6.89 11.37 -2.26
CA GLY A 77 7.38 10.03 -1.96
C GLY A 77 7.97 9.93 -0.56
N GLN A 78 7.26 10.42 0.45
CA GLN A 78 7.74 10.42 1.83
C GLN A 78 6.61 10.23 2.85
N LEU A 79 6.97 9.69 4.01
CA LEU A 79 6.14 9.68 5.20
C LEU A 79 6.68 10.73 6.18
N LEU A 80 5.82 11.64 6.61
CA LEU A 80 6.16 12.69 7.57
C LEU A 80 5.65 12.30 8.95
N THR A 81 6.50 12.40 9.95
CA THR A 81 6.19 12.17 11.37
C THR A 81 6.57 13.38 12.21
N ALA A 82 6.31 13.33 13.52
CA ALA A 82 6.76 14.39 14.44
C ALA A 82 8.30 14.45 14.57
N HIS A 83 8.98 13.36 14.21
CA HIS A 83 10.42 13.18 14.41
C HIS A 83 11.24 13.32 13.13
N GLY A 84 10.60 13.31 11.95
CA GLY A 84 11.30 13.51 10.69
C GLY A 84 10.49 13.10 9.45
N ALA A 85 11.19 13.08 8.32
CA ALA A 85 10.68 12.63 7.04
C ALA A 85 11.39 11.34 6.62
N TYR A 86 10.62 10.32 6.25
CA TYR A 86 11.10 9.02 5.83
C TYR A 86 10.83 8.84 4.33
N ALA A 87 11.88 8.67 3.53
CA ALA A 87 11.74 8.52 2.09
C ALA A 87 11.14 7.15 1.73
N LEU A 88 10.13 7.16 0.86
CA LEU A 88 9.54 5.97 0.28
C LEU A 88 10.26 5.60 -0.99
N LYS A 89 10.53 4.32 -1.19
CA LYS A 89 11.04 3.82 -2.46
C LYS A 89 9.98 4.08 -3.55
N PRO A 90 10.35 4.73 -4.67
CA PRO A 90 9.38 4.99 -5.73
C PRO A 90 8.87 3.66 -6.31
N PRO A 91 7.54 3.47 -6.38
CA PRO A 91 6.97 2.27 -6.98
C PRO A 91 7.18 2.28 -8.49
N PRO A 92 7.20 1.12 -9.17
CA PRO A 92 7.23 1.05 -10.63
C PRO A 92 6.05 1.77 -11.28
N ASP A 93 6.22 2.19 -12.54
CA ASP A 93 5.24 3.00 -13.28
C ASP A 93 3.87 2.34 -13.40
N PHE A 94 3.83 1.04 -13.69
CA PHE A 94 2.59 0.27 -13.79
C PHE A 94 1.81 0.23 -12.45
N VAL A 95 2.53 0.28 -11.32
CA VAL A 95 1.91 0.34 -9.98
C VAL A 95 1.28 1.71 -9.77
N ARG A 96 1.98 2.79 -10.15
CA ARG A 96 1.43 4.16 -10.07
C ARG A 96 0.18 4.32 -10.93
N GLN A 97 0.16 3.69 -12.11
CA GLN A 97 -1.01 3.63 -12.98
C GLN A 97 -2.21 2.97 -12.29
N ILE A 98 -2.01 1.83 -11.63
CA ILE A 98 -3.07 1.13 -10.88
C ILE A 98 -3.59 2.00 -9.73
N TRP A 99 -2.71 2.64 -8.96
CA TRP A 99 -3.11 3.50 -7.84
C TRP A 99 -3.94 4.70 -8.29
N ARG A 100 -3.60 5.33 -9.42
CA ARG A 100 -4.37 6.45 -9.99
C ARG A 100 -5.80 6.06 -10.35
N GLU A 101 -5.99 4.85 -10.86
CA GLU A 101 -7.33 4.36 -11.23
C GLU A 101 -8.02 3.59 -10.09
N GLY A 102 -7.33 3.42 -8.96
CA GLY A 102 -7.83 2.81 -7.74
C GLY A 102 -7.95 1.28 -7.75
N THR A 103 -7.98 0.61 -8.90
CA THR A 103 -7.89 -0.85 -9.06
C THR A 103 -7.38 -1.24 -10.45
N ILE A 104 -6.85 -2.46 -10.61
CA ILE A 104 -6.46 -2.98 -11.92
C ILE A 104 -7.66 -3.13 -12.88
N VAL A 105 -8.83 -3.49 -12.35
CA VAL A 105 -10.07 -3.65 -13.14
C VAL A 105 -10.56 -2.29 -13.65
N ALA A 106 -10.50 -1.25 -12.82
CA ALA A 106 -10.85 0.11 -13.23
C ALA A 106 -9.89 0.62 -14.32
N TYR A 107 -8.59 0.37 -14.19
CA TYR A 107 -7.61 0.67 -15.23
C TYR A 107 -7.99 -0.01 -16.55
N TYR A 108 -8.18 -1.34 -16.54
CA TYR A 108 -8.50 -2.09 -17.75
C TYR A 108 -9.79 -1.60 -18.42
N ARG A 109 -10.84 -1.32 -17.65
CA ARG A 109 -12.10 -0.78 -18.18
C ARG A 109 -11.94 0.57 -18.87
N LYS A 110 -10.98 1.38 -18.43
CA LYS A 110 -10.74 2.73 -18.96
C LYS A 110 -9.84 2.71 -20.20
N TYR A 111 -8.79 1.89 -20.20
CA TYR A 111 -7.76 1.92 -21.25
C TYR A 111 -7.83 0.75 -22.24
N GLY A 112 -8.56 -0.32 -21.93
CA GLY A 112 -8.67 -1.51 -22.79
C GLY A 112 -7.44 -2.43 -22.81
N SER A 113 -6.44 -2.14 -21.98
CA SER A 113 -5.19 -2.91 -21.83
C SER A 113 -4.76 -3.00 -20.36
N PHE A 114 -3.82 -3.89 -20.03
CA PHE A 114 -3.25 -3.92 -18.68
C PHE A 114 -2.14 -2.87 -18.49
N PRO A 115 -1.92 -2.40 -17.25
CA PRO A 115 -0.80 -1.51 -16.94
C PRO A 115 0.54 -2.11 -17.35
N GLY A 116 1.39 -1.33 -18.02
CA GLY A 116 2.71 -1.77 -18.48
C GLY A 116 2.75 -2.59 -19.79
N GLU A 117 1.61 -2.81 -20.45
CA GLU A 117 1.55 -3.43 -21.79
C GLU A 117 1.65 -2.41 -22.95
N ALA A 118 1.82 -1.13 -22.62
CA ALA A 118 1.97 -0.04 -23.59
C ALA A 118 3.43 0.17 -24.01
#